data_AF-A0AAU5I783-F1
#
_entry.id   AF-A0AAU5I783-F1
#
_cell.length_a   1.000
_cell.length_b   1.000
_cell.length_c   1.000
_cell.angle_alpha   90.00
_cell.angle_beta   90.00
_cell.angle_gamma   90.00
#
_symmetry.space_group_name_H-M   'P 1'
#
loop_
_entity.id
_entity.type
_entity.pdbx_description
1 polymer ?
#
loop_
_entity_poly.entity_id
_entity_poly.type
_entity_poly.pdbx_seq_one_letter_code
_entity_poly.pdbx_strand_id
1 'polypeptide(L)'
;MPHFTKPEAGSWTENYPELGTSPVNYEDSIDPAYYEAEREAIFKRTWLNVGRVEQVPKVGSYFTKELAVADTSLVIVRGKDKEIRAFHNVCRHRGNKLVWNDFPGEEVKGTCRQFTCKYHAWRYSLDGDLTFVQQEKEFFDLDKADYGLKLVRCEVWEGFVFVNLDPDAQPLKEYLGEFAKGLEGYPFHEMTEVFTYRAEIGSNWKLFIDAFAEFYHAPVLHMKQAVKDEADKLFNVGYEALHYEIHPPHSMISSWGGMSPPKDLTIVKPIERVLRSGLFGPWEAPDIEGLDNLPTGLNPGRHRAWGNDSFEFFPNMTLLIWKPGWYLTYHYWPTAVDKHLFEANLYFVPAKTARERLKQELAAVTFKEYALQDGNTLEATQTMLKSRVVTEFPLCDQELLLRHLHKTVADYVKEHTDAAQ
;
A
#
# COMPACT_ATOMS: atom_id res chain seq x y z
N MET A 1 -14.76 17.48 -26.11
CA MET A 1 -14.20 16.27 -26.76
C MET A 1 -13.16 15.72 -25.82
N PRO A 2 -13.05 14.40 -25.63
CA PRO A 2 -12.06 13.83 -24.73
C PRO A 2 -10.64 14.18 -25.22
N HIS A 3 -9.74 14.43 -24.28
CA HIS A 3 -8.33 14.68 -24.51
C HIS A 3 -7.57 13.41 -24.93
N PHE A 4 -7.98 12.25 -24.42
CA PHE A 4 -7.40 10.96 -24.75
C PHE A 4 -8.44 9.99 -25.32
N THR A 5 -7.96 8.95 -26.02
CA THR A 5 -8.84 7.93 -26.61
C THR A 5 -9.61 7.21 -25.51
N LYS A 6 -10.94 7.17 -25.63
CA LYS A 6 -11.83 6.38 -24.78
C LYS A 6 -12.00 4.96 -25.33
N PRO A 7 -12.44 3.99 -24.51
CA PRO A 7 -12.80 2.65 -24.96
C PRO A 7 -13.89 2.67 -26.03
N GLU A 8 -14.06 1.55 -26.75
CA GLU A 8 -15.11 1.38 -27.76
C GLU A 8 -16.52 1.57 -27.18
N ALA A 9 -16.70 1.22 -25.91
CA ALA A 9 -17.95 1.43 -25.15
C ALA A 9 -18.33 2.91 -24.97
N GLY A 10 -17.44 3.86 -25.24
CA GLY A 10 -17.69 5.30 -25.19
C GLY A 10 -17.14 5.99 -23.93
N SER A 11 -17.16 5.31 -22.79
CA SER A 11 -16.59 5.78 -21.52
C SER A 11 -15.84 4.66 -20.79
N TRP A 12 -15.02 5.00 -19.79
CA TRP A 12 -14.32 3.99 -19.00
C TRP A 12 -15.29 3.19 -18.13
N THR A 13 -16.28 3.83 -17.50
CA THR A 13 -17.26 3.13 -16.68
C THR A 13 -18.16 2.21 -17.48
N GLU A 14 -18.61 2.61 -18.68
CA GLU A 14 -19.42 1.73 -19.55
C GLU A 14 -18.62 0.55 -20.11
N ASN A 15 -17.29 0.62 -20.12
CA ASN A 15 -16.43 -0.51 -20.47
C ASN A 15 -16.42 -1.62 -19.39
N TYR A 16 -16.87 -1.32 -18.17
CA TYR A 16 -17.01 -2.25 -17.05
C TYR A 16 -18.45 -2.23 -16.52
N PRO A 17 -19.44 -2.74 -17.29
CA PRO A 17 -20.86 -2.55 -17.03
C PRO A 17 -21.33 -3.10 -15.68
N GLU A 18 -20.63 -4.08 -15.12
CA GLU A 18 -20.88 -4.67 -13.81
C GLU A 18 -20.70 -3.68 -12.64
N LEU A 19 -20.00 -2.57 -12.85
CA LEU A 19 -19.80 -1.52 -11.84
C LEU A 19 -20.94 -0.49 -11.82
N GLY A 20 -21.72 -0.41 -12.91
CA GLY A 20 -22.85 0.50 -13.06
C GLY A 20 -22.50 1.99 -13.05
N THR A 21 -23.48 2.83 -13.37
CA THR A 21 -23.34 4.30 -13.41
C THR A 21 -24.21 5.03 -12.40
N SER A 22 -25.05 4.30 -11.67
CA SER A 22 -25.90 4.87 -10.61
C SER A 22 -25.07 5.55 -9.51
N PRO A 23 -25.67 6.48 -8.75
CA PRO A 23 -25.06 7.00 -7.53
C PRO A 23 -24.62 5.87 -6.59
N VAL A 24 -23.50 6.07 -5.91
CA VAL A 24 -22.97 5.15 -4.91
C VAL A 24 -23.38 5.60 -3.51
N ASN A 25 -23.22 4.69 -2.55
CA ASN A 25 -23.45 4.93 -1.14
C ASN A 25 -22.20 4.50 -0.36
N TYR A 26 -21.84 5.28 0.67
CA TYR A 26 -20.63 5.06 1.49
C TYR A 26 -20.96 4.51 2.89
N GLU A 27 -22.08 3.81 3.07
CA GLU A 27 -22.46 3.20 4.36
C GLU A 27 -21.37 2.22 4.83
N ASP A 28 -20.73 1.52 3.89
CA ASP A 28 -19.59 0.63 4.13
C ASP A 28 -18.36 1.34 4.75
N SER A 29 -18.33 2.67 4.73
CA SER A 29 -17.26 3.52 5.23
C SER A 29 -17.66 4.27 6.51
N ILE A 30 -18.88 4.04 7.02
CA ILE A 30 -19.40 4.69 8.24
C ILE A 30 -20.13 3.76 9.20
N ASP A 31 -20.50 2.53 8.79
CA ASP A 31 -21.17 1.55 9.63
C ASP A 31 -20.16 0.69 10.42
N PRO A 32 -20.12 0.78 11.77
CA PRO A 32 -19.24 -0.05 12.58
C PRO A 32 -19.49 -1.55 12.42
N ALA A 33 -20.74 -1.99 12.18
CA ALA A 33 -21.04 -3.40 11.99
C ALA A 33 -20.44 -3.92 10.68
N TYR A 34 -20.49 -3.09 9.64
CA TYR A 34 -19.85 -3.40 8.36
C TYR A 34 -18.33 -3.46 8.49
N TYR A 35 -17.71 -2.51 9.21
CA TYR A 35 -16.28 -2.56 9.52
C TYR A 35 -15.87 -3.88 10.20
N GLU A 36 -16.64 -4.38 11.17
CA GLU A 36 -16.36 -5.69 11.78
C GLU A 36 -16.46 -6.84 10.77
N ALA A 37 -17.41 -6.79 9.84
CA ALA A 37 -17.51 -7.78 8.77
C ALA A 37 -16.30 -7.72 7.81
N GLU A 38 -15.81 -6.52 7.47
CA GLU A 38 -14.60 -6.32 6.67
C GLU A 38 -13.36 -6.94 7.35
N ARG A 39 -13.22 -6.79 8.66
CA ARG A 39 -12.10 -7.37 9.43
C ARG A 39 -12.04 -8.88 9.25
N GLU A 40 -13.18 -9.56 9.36
CA GLU A 40 -13.27 -11.02 9.22
C GLU A 40 -13.15 -11.50 7.77
N ALA A 41 -13.79 -10.80 6.84
CA ALA A 41 -13.89 -11.22 5.43
C ALA A 41 -12.63 -10.89 4.63
N ILE A 42 -12.00 -9.74 4.91
CA ILE A 42 -10.91 -9.19 4.10
C ILE A 42 -9.58 -9.34 4.84
N PHE A 43 -9.38 -8.59 5.92
CA PHE A 43 -8.04 -8.46 6.51
C PHE A 43 -7.51 -9.72 7.19
N LYS A 44 -8.40 -10.62 7.61
CA LYS A 44 -8.02 -11.93 8.16
C LYS A 44 -7.85 -13.03 7.10
N ARG A 45 -8.18 -12.78 5.84
CA ARG A 45 -8.26 -13.82 4.79
C ARG A 45 -7.59 -13.47 3.47
N THR A 46 -7.20 -12.21 3.28
CA THR A 46 -6.49 -11.74 2.08
C THR A 46 -5.00 -11.57 2.34
N TRP A 47 -4.23 -11.51 1.26
CA TRP A 47 -2.80 -11.25 1.35
C TRP A 47 -2.55 -9.78 1.64
N LEU A 48 -1.83 -9.50 2.73
CA LEU A 48 -1.47 -8.15 3.18
C LEU A 48 0.01 -7.92 2.93
N ASN A 49 0.36 -6.85 2.22
CA ASN A 49 1.75 -6.43 2.15
C ASN A 49 2.19 -5.84 3.49
N VAL A 50 3.26 -6.36 4.10
CA VAL A 50 3.74 -5.91 5.42
C VAL A 50 5.11 -5.25 5.37
N GLY A 51 5.74 -5.22 4.20
CA GLY A 51 7.04 -4.60 4.03
C GLY A 51 7.83 -5.18 2.87
N ARG A 52 9.15 -5.07 2.98
CA ARG A 52 10.08 -5.54 1.94
C ARG A 52 11.24 -6.33 2.54
N VAL A 53 11.89 -7.13 1.68
CA VAL A 53 13.02 -7.99 2.04
C VAL A 53 14.22 -7.23 2.59
N GLU A 54 14.39 -5.95 2.24
CA GLU A 54 15.47 -5.09 2.73
C GLU A 54 15.35 -4.81 4.24
N GLN A 55 14.16 -5.00 4.83
CA GLN A 55 13.97 -4.90 6.29
C GLN A 55 14.51 -6.13 7.05
N VAL A 56 14.75 -7.24 6.34
CA VAL A 56 15.36 -8.47 6.86
C VAL A 56 16.55 -8.90 6.01
N PRO A 57 17.65 -8.10 5.96
CA PRO A 57 18.71 -8.30 4.95
C PRO A 57 19.60 -9.53 5.20
N LYS A 58 19.63 -10.05 6.43
CA LYS A 58 20.49 -11.18 6.83
C LYS A 58 19.77 -12.13 7.78
N VAL A 59 20.32 -13.33 7.93
CA VAL A 59 19.83 -14.34 8.88
C VAL A 59 19.65 -13.73 10.27
N GLY A 60 18.49 -13.97 10.87
CA GLY A 60 18.11 -13.49 12.18
C GLY A 60 17.62 -12.05 12.21
N SER A 61 17.71 -11.29 11.11
CA SER A 61 17.05 -9.99 11.01
C SER A 61 15.55 -10.17 11.04
N TYR A 62 14.88 -9.34 11.82
CA TYR A 62 13.43 -9.37 11.99
C TYR A 62 12.85 -7.96 12.09
N PHE A 63 11.56 -7.83 11.79
CA PHE A 63 10.71 -6.72 12.21
C PHE A 63 9.37 -7.25 12.71
N THR A 64 8.66 -6.45 13.50
CA THR A 64 7.30 -6.75 13.92
C THR A 64 6.31 -5.85 13.19
N LYS A 65 5.10 -6.36 12.96
CA LYS A 65 4.00 -5.60 12.39
C LYS A 65 2.80 -5.67 13.32
N GLU A 66 2.24 -4.52 13.69
CA GLU A 66 0.97 -4.48 14.42
C GLU A 66 -0.18 -4.48 13.41
N LEU A 67 -1.12 -5.42 13.58
CA LEU A 67 -2.31 -5.55 12.74
C LEU A 67 -3.54 -5.31 13.60
N ALA A 68 -3.80 -4.05 13.94
CA ALA A 68 -4.96 -3.64 14.74
C ALA A 68 -6.29 -4.14 14.13
N VAL A 69 -6.42 -4.07 12.80
CA VAL A 69 -7.56 -4.59 12.06
C VAL A 69 -7.84 -6.09 12.31
N ALA A 70 -6.85 -6.87 12.72
CA ALA A 70 -6.98 -8.30 13.03
C ALA A 70 -6.70 -8.65 14.50
N ASP A 71 -6.60 -7.65 15.39
CA ASP A 71 -6.26 -7.81 16.82
C ASP A 71 -5.02 -8.68 17.06
N THR A 72 -3.99 -8.54 16.21
CA THR A 72 -2.80 -9.36 16.29
C THR A 72 -1.52 -8.58 16.02
N SER A 73 -0.39 -9.20 16.36
CA SER A 73 0.95 -8.71 16.07
C SER A 73 1.74 -9.85 15.45
N LEU A 74 2.54 -9.54 14.44
CA LEU A 74 3.36 -10.51 13.73
C LEU A 74 4.84 -10.22 13.96
N VAL A 75 5.66 -11.27 13.93
CA VAL A 75 7.11 -11.17 13.76
C VAL A 75 7.49 -11.78 12.42
N ILE A 76 8.15 -10.98 11.59
CA ILE A 76 8.67 -11.39 10.28
C ILE A 76 10.18 -11.54 10.44
N VAL A 77 10.75 -12.67 10.03
CA VAL A 77 12.15 -13.00 10.28
C VAL A 77 12.78 -13.75 9.11
N ARG A 78 14.06 -13.48 8.84
CA ARG A 78 14.86 -14.32 7.94
C ARG A 78 15.49 -15.48 8.71
N GLY A 79 15.11 -16.71 8.38
CA GLY A 79 15.61 -17.96 8.95
C GLY A 79 17.07 -18.26 8.58
N LYS A 80 17.63 -19.33 9.16
CA LYS A 80 19.02 -19.76 8.88
C LYS A 80 19.21 -20.30 7.46
N ASP A 81 18.15 -20.86 6.91
CA ASP A 81 18.02 -21.30 5.53
C ASP A 81 17.80 -20.13 4.54
N LYS A 82 17.78 -18.89 5.03
CA LYS A 82 17.55 -17.64 4.29
C LYS A 82 16.10 -17.40 3.85
N GLU A 83 15.19 -18.31 4.16
CA GLU A 83 13.75 -18.13 3.93
C GLU A 83 13.18 -17.07 4.87
N ILE A 84 12.17 -16.33 4.41
CA ILE A 84 11.46 -15.34 5.23
C ILE A 84 10.18 -15.98 5.75
N ARG A 85 9.97 -15.92 7.07
CA ARG A 85 8.80 -16.49 7.75
C ARG A 85 8.10 -15.43 8.57
N ALA A 86 6.80 -15.63 8.77
CA ALA A 86 6.00 -14.83 9.70
C ALA A 86 5.41 -15.73 10.79
N PHE A 87 5.37 -15.23 12.01
CA PHE A 87 4.72 -15.90 13.14
C PHE A 87 3.84 -14.91 13.90
N HIS A 88 2.77 -15.38 14.53
CA HIS A 88 2.09 -14.59 15.55
C HIS A 88 3.10 -14.24 16.66
N ASN A 89 3.18 -12.96 17.02
CA ASN A 89 4.11 -12.39 17.99
C ASN A 89 3.66 -12.66 19.44
N VAL A 90 3.36 -13.93 19.75
CA VAL A 90 2.79 -14.37 21.01
C VAL A 90 3.55 -15.57 21.56
N CYS A 91 4.00 -15.45 22.80
CA CYS A 91 4.61 -16.57 23.51
C CYS A 91 3.54 -17.61 23.86
N ARG A 92 3.82 -18.88 23.54
CA ARG A 92 2.90 -20.01 23.72
C ARG A 92 2.69 -20.44 25.18
N HIS A 93 3.42 -19.87 26.14
CA HIS A 93 3.24 -20.18 27.56
C HIS A 93 2.01 -19.49 28.17
N ARG A 94 2.03 -18.15 28.22
CA ARG A 94 0.96 -17.33 28.86
C ARG A 94 0.59 -16.11 28.02
N GLY A 95 0.80 -16.17 26.71
CA GLY A 95 0.32 -15.15 25.78
C GLY A 95 1.07 -13.81 25.81
N ASN A 96 2.22 -13.70 26.51
CA ASN A 96 2.98 -12.44 26.46
C ASN A 96 3.45 -12.17 25.02
N LYS A 97 3.41 -10.91 24.60
CA LYS A 97 4.01 -10.45 23.35
C LYS A 97 5.48 -10.88 23.32
N LEU A 98 5.90 -11.55 22.25
CA LEU A 98 7.21 -12.21 22.22
C LEU A 98 8.34 -11.21 22.00
N VAL A 99 8.15 -10.32 21.04
CA VAL A 99 9.14 -9.34 20.58
C VAL A 99 8.54 -7.94 20.67
N TRP A 100 9.09 -7.14 21.57
CA TRP A 100 8.67 -5.75 21.84
C TRP A 100 9.80 -5.00 22.57
N ASN A 101 9.75 -3.66 22.64
CA ASN A 101 10.71 -2.80 23.36
C ASN A 101 10.18 -2.47 24.77
N ASP A 102 10.23 -1.23 25.24
CA ASP A 102 9.59 -0.82 26.50
C ASP A 102 8.09 -0.49 26.32
N PHE A 103 7.65 -0.32 25.07
CA PHE A 103 6.28 0.03 24.67
C PHE A 103 5.67 -1.14 23.88
N PRO A 104 4.85 -1.99 24.51
CA PRO A 104 4.35 -3.21 23.86
C PRO A 104 3.43 -2.96 22.65
N GLY A 105 2.97 -1.73 22.42
CA GLY A 105 2.19 -1.34 21.23
C GLY A 105 3.04 -0.85 20.05
N GLU A 106 4.35 -0.68 20.22
CA GLU A 106 5.23 -0.19 19.15
C GLU A 106 5.83 -1.33 18.33
N GLU A 107 5.94 -1.10 17.02
CA GLU A 107 6.67 -1.98 16.12
C GLU A 107 8.17 -1.88 16.37
N VAL A 108 8.87 -3.02 16.33
CA VAL A 108 10.31 -3.10 16.58
C VAL A 108 11.01 -3.90 15.49
N LYS A 109 12.28 -3.58 15.23
CA LYS A 109 13.14 -4.31 14.32
C LYS A 109 14.50 -4.58 14.95
N GLY A 110 15.18 -5.63 14.51
CA GLY A 110 16.45 -6.01 15.09
C GLY A 110 17.10 -7.22 14.43
N THR A 111 18.01 -7.84 15.15
CA THR A 111 18.62 -9.11 14.77
C THR A 111 18.76 -9.99 16.00
N CYS A 112 18.43 -11.28 15.89
CA CYS A 112 18.56 -12.24 16.97
C CYS A 112 19.07 -13.60 16.45
N ARG A 113 19.56 -14.45 17.37
CA ARG A 113 19.88 -15.86 17.05
C ARG A 113 18.71 -16.80 17.36
N GLN A 114 17.79 -16.34 18.20
CA GLN A 114 16.58 -16.99 18.69
C GLN A 114 15.72 -15.91 19.36
N PHE A 115 14.41 -16.11 19.43
CA PHE A 115 13.53 -15.24 20.21
C PHE A 115 13.50 -15.72 21.66
N THR A 116 13.49 -14.79 22.62
CA THR A 116 13.39 -15.11 24.05
C THR A 116 12.30 -14.27 24.66
N CYS A 117 11.25 -14.91 25.17
CA CYS A 117 10.16 -14.21 25.83
C CYS A 117 10.65 -13.53 27.11
N LYS A 118 10.42 -12.21 27.22
CA LYS A 118 10.83 -11.40 28.37
C LYS A 118 10.19 -11.82 29.71
N TYR A 119 9.12 -12.62 29.69
CA TYR A 119 8.42 -13.01 30.92
C TYR A 119 9.12 -14.14 31.68
N HIS A 120 9.23 -15.32 31.05
CA HIS A 120 9.72 -16.54 31.69
C HIS A 120 10.83 -17.22 30.87
N ALA A 121 11.46 -16.47 29.96
CA ALA A 121 12.59 -16.92 29.15
C ALA A 121 12.33 -18.16 28.26
N TRP A 122 11.08 -18.48 27.90
CA TRP A 122 10.81 -19.46 26.84
C TRP A 122 11.48 -18.99 25.54
N ARG A 123 12.22 -19.87 24.88
CA ARG A 123 13.02 -19.51 23.70
C ARG A 123 12.55 -20.24 22.47
N TYR A 124 12.49 -19.52 21.35
CA TYR A 124 12.05 -20.04 20.08
C TYR A 124 13.16 -19.89 19.04
N SER A 125 13.36 -20.93 18.22
CA SER A 125 14.27 -20.86 17.07
C SER A 125 13.78 -19.82 16.06
N LEU A 126 14.61 -19.50 15.05
CA LEU A 126 14.16 -18.65 13.93
C LEU A 126 13.12 -19.36 13.04
N ASP A 127 12.99 -20.69 13.18
CA ASP A 127 12.03 -21.53 12.49
C ASP A 127 10.73 -21.70 13.31
N GLY A 128 10.68 -21.13 14.52
CA GLY A 128 9.51 -21.08 15.39
C GLY A 128 9.47 -22.15 16.48
N ASP A 129 10.38 -23.13 16.47
CA ASP A 129 10.36 -24.24 17.44
C ASP A 129 10.66 -23.78 18.86
N LEU A 130 9.94 -24.31 19.86
CA LEU A 130 10.26 -24.11 21.26
C LEU A 130 11.52 -24.90 21.63
N THR A 131 12.61 -24.18 21.87
CA THR A 131 13.94 -24.78 22.12
C THR A 131 14.32 -24.85 23.60
N PHE A 132 13.72 -24.01 24.44
CA PHE A 132 14.04 -23.94 25.86
C PHE A 132 12.84 -23.50 26.69
N VAL A 133 12.65 -24.18 27.83
CA VAL A 133 11.66 -23.88 28.86
C VAL A 133 12.39 -23.74 30.20
N GLN A 134 12.20 -22.61 30.88
CA GLN A 134 12.76 -22.41 32.22
C GLN A 134 12.09 -23.38 33.20
N GLN A 135 12.89 -24.15 33.96
CA GLN A 135 12.42 -25.18 34.88
C GLN A 135 11.45 -26.20 34.22
N GLU A 136 11.80 -26.68 33.03
CA GLU A 136 11.01 -27.65 32.22
C GLU A 136 10.46 -28.84 33.02
N LYS A 137 11.20 -29.32 34.04
CA LYS A 137 10.80 -30.46 34.89
C LYS A 137 9.59 -30.21 35.81
N GLU A 138 9.22 -28.95 36.04
CA GLU A 138 8.06 -28.57 36.88
C GLU A 138 6.75 -28.58 36.07
N PHE A 139 6.81 -28.74 34.75
CA PHE A 139 5.62 -28.85 33.91
C PHE A 139 5.15 -30.31 33.83
N PHE A 140 3.83 -30.51 33.85
CA PHE A 140 3.22 -31.82 33.66
C PHE A 140 3.18 -32.17 32.17
N ASP A 141 3.84 -33.26 31.78
CA ASP A 141 3.79 -33.86 30.44
C ASP A 141 4.03 -32.87 29.28
N LEU A 142 4.90 -31.87 29.48
CA LEU A 142 5.18 -30.86 28.47
C LEU A 142 6.03 -31.43 27.32
N ASP A 143 5.43 -31.58 26.14
CA ASP A 143 6.18 -31.74 24.90
C ASP A 143 6.40 -30.39 24.21
N LYS A 144 7.66 -29.99 24.03
CA LYS A 144 7.99 -28.73 23.37
C LYS A 144 7.52 -28.68 21.92
N ALA A 145 7.33 -29.82 21.26
CA ALA A 145 6.84 -29.89 19.88
C ALA A 145 5.45 -29.26 19.70
N ASP A 146 4.60 -29.31 20.74
CA ASP A 146 3.22 -28.77 20.69
C ASP A 146 3.15 -27.24 20.86
N TYR A 147 4.26 -26.63 21.30
CA TYR A 147 4.32 -25.24 21.74
C TYR A 147 5.29 -24.38 20.92
N GLY A 148 5.58 -24.74 19.67
CA GLY A 148 6.22 -23.84 18.71
C GLY A 148 5.37 -22.60 18.38
N LEU A 149 5.98 -21.54 17.85
CA LEU A 149 5.25 -20.34 17.42
C LEU A 149 4.21 -20.70 16.34
N LYS A 150 3.07 -20.01 16.36
CA LYS A 150 2.03 -20.20 15.35
C LYS A 150 2.46 -19.50 14.06
N LEU A 151 2.65 -20.28 13.00
CA LEU A 151 3.02 -19.81 11.68
C LEU A 151 1.89 -18.96 11.08
N VAL A 152 2.27 -17.91 10.36
CA VAL A 152 1.41 -17.12 9.48
C VAL A 152 1.94 -17.32 8.06
N ARG A 153 1.05 -17.49 7.07
CA ARG A 153 1.50 -17.63 5.68
C ARG A 153 2.31 -16.40 5.29
N CYS A 154 3.44 -16.62 4.65
CA CYS A 154 4.40 -15.58 4.30
C CYS A 154 5.00 -15.93 2.95
N GLU A 155 4.81 -15.05 1.96
CA GLU A 155 5.31 -15.23 0.60
C GLU A 155 5.90 -13.91 0.10
N VAL A 156 6.85 -13.99 -0.84
CA VAL A 156 7.58 -12.82 -1.35
C VAL A 156 7.36 -12.71 -2.84
N TRP A 157 6.98 -11.52 -3.31
CA TRP A 157 6.86 -11.17 -4.72
C TRP A 157 7.72 -9.95 -5.00
N GLU A 158 8.70 -10.03 -5.93
CA GLU A 158 9.56 -8.87 -6.32
C GLU A 158 10.19 -8.09 -5.14
N GLY A 159 10.50 -8.80 -4.05
CA GLY A 159 11.05 -8.23 -2.82
C GLY A 159 10.01 -7.65 -1.85
N PHE A 160 8.73 -7.64 -2.20
CA PHE A 160 7.61 -7.29 -1.35
C PHE A 160 7.18 -8.51 -0.51
N VAL A 161 7.10 -8.35 0.81
CA VAL A 161 6.74 -9.42 1.75
C VAL A 161 5.25 -9.34 2.05
N PHE A 162 4.51 -10.40 1.74
CA PHE A 162 3.09 -10.52 2.02
C PHE A 162 2.82 -11.58 3.07
N VAL A 163 1.76 -11.36 3.85
CA VAL A 163 1.26 -12.34 4.83
C VAL A 163 -0.22 -12.60 4.64
N ASN A 164 -0.67 -13.78 5.03
CA ASN A 164 -2.10 -14.10 5.13
C ASN A 164 -2.36 -14.85 6.43
N LEU A 165 -3.39 -14.42 7.18
CA LEU A 165 -3.76 -15.02 8.46
C LEU A 165 -4.59 -16.30 8.29
N ASP A 166 -5.16 -16.52 7.10
CA ASP A 166 -5.84 -17.76 6.75
C ASP A 166 -4.80 -18.84 6.36
N PRO A 167 -4.68 -19.95 7.12
CA PRO A 167 -3.75 -21.02 6.80
C PRO A 167 -4.07 -21.71 5.46
N ASP A 168 -5.33 -21.64 5.02
CA ASP A 168 -5.84 -22.29 3.82
C ASP A 168 -5.88 -21.35 2.61
N ALA A 169 -5.32 -20.13 2.73
CA ALA A 169 -5.28 -19.17 1.64
C ALA A 169 -4.65 -19.74 0.36
N GLN A 170 -5.15 -19.32 -0.79
CA GLN A 170 -4.48 -19.61 -2.06
C GLN A 170 -3.05 -19.01 -2.08
N PRO A 171 -2.10 -19.60 -2.84
CA PRO A 171 -0.76 -19.04 -3.00
C PRO A 171 -0.77 -17.56 -3.44
N LEU A 172 0.21 -16.78 -2.98
CA LEU A 172 0.29 -15.34 -3.30
C LEU A 172 0.34 -15.09 -4.81
N LYS A 173 1.07 -15.93 -5.53
CA LYS A 173 1.19 -15.82 -6.99
C LYS A 173 -0.16 -15.97 -7.70
N GLU A 174 -1.04 -16.84 -7.20
CA GLU A 174 -2.39 -17.03 -7.75
C GLU A 174 -3.29 -15.86 -7.39
N TYR A 175 -3.20 -15.35 -6.15
CA TYR A 175 -3.92 -14.17 -5.70
C TYR A 175 -3.59 -12.92 -6.53
N LEU A 176 -2.29 -12.66 -6.75
CA LEU A 176 -1.82 -11.50 -7.50
C LEU A 176 -2.03 -11.62 -9.02
N GLY A 177 -2.06 -12.84 -9.55
CA GLY A 177 -2.42 -13.15 -10.93
C GLY A 177 -1.55 -12.46 -12.01
N GLU A 178 -2.16 -12.26 -13.18
CA GLU A 178 -1.50 -11.60 -14.33
C GLU A 178 -1.20 -10.12 -14.06
N PHE A 179 -1.92 -9.50 -13.11
CA PHE A 179 -1.73 -8.11 -12.71
C PHE A 179 -0.30 -7.85 -12.19
N ALA A 180 0.14 -8.62 -11.20
CA ALA A 180 1.51 -8.54 -10.70
C ALA A 180 2.55 -9.07 -11.69
N LYS A 181 2.21 -10.12 -12.44
CA LYS A 181 3.10 -10.70 -13.45
C LYS A 181 3.51 -9.70 -14.52
N GLY A 182 2.61 -8.77 -14.87
CA GLY A 182 2.90 -7.66 -15.78
C GLY A 182 3.99 -6.70 -15.29
N LEU A 183 4.37 -6.75 -14.01
CA LEU A 183 5.39 -5.90 -13.39
C LEU A 183 6.68 -6.64 -13.03
N GLU A 184 6.72 -7.97 -13.21
CA GLU A 184 7.90 -8.78 -12.90
C GLU A 184 9.12 -8.28 -13.69
N GLY A 185 10.28 -8.28 -13.02
CA GLY A 185 11.54 -7.77 -13.58
C GLY A 185 11.72 -6.25 -13.48
N TYR A 186 10.76 -5.49 -12.97
CA TYR A 186 11.03 -4.09 -12.61
C TYR A 186 12.10 -4.03 -11.50
N PRO A 187 13.11 -3.15 -11.57
CA PRO A 187 14.29 -3.20 -10.69
C PRO A 187 14.01 -2.61 -9.29
N PHE A 188 13.01 -3.11 -8.58
CA PHE A 188 12.64 -2.63 -7.24
C PHE A 188 13.80 -2.72 -6.24
N HIS A 189 14.64 -3.75 -6.37
CA HIS A 189 15.78 -4.05 -5.50
C HIS A 189 16.95 -3.06 -5.62
N GLU A 190 17.00 -2.26 -6.71
CA GLU A 190 18.02 -1.21 -6.87
C GLU A 190 17.67 0.05 -6.07
N MET A 191 16.40 0.21 -5.66
CA MET A 191 15.89 1.43 -5.02
C MET A 191 15.77 1.27 -3.50
N THR A 192 16.93 1.18 -2.85
CA THR A 192 17.03 0.89 -1.41
C THR A 192 17.10 2.11 -0.50
N GLU A 193 17.15 3.32 -1.06
CA GLU A 193 17.04 4.56 -0.29
C GLU A 193 15.57 4.92 -0.10
N VAL A 194 15.11 4.96 1.15
CA VAL A 194 13.68 5.06 1.47
C VAL A 194 13.40 6.27 2.34
N PHE A 195 12.43 7.08 1.91
CA PHE A 195 11.80 8.10 2.75
C PHE A 195 10.43 7.61 3.18
N THR A 196 10.21 7.53 4.48
CA THR A 196 8.94 7.06 5.04
C THR A 196 8.20 8.18 5.74
N TYR A 197 6.92 8.32 5.43
CA TYR A 197 5.96 9.11 6.18
C TYR A 197 4.90 8.20 6.78
N ARG A 198 4.48 8.49 8.01
CA ARG A 198 3.46 7.73 8.73
C ARG A 198 2.54 8.70 9.46
N ALA A 199 1.24 8.51 9.31
CA ALA A 199 0.22 9.35 9.93
C ALA A 199 -1.00 8.51 10.31
N GLU A 200 -1.64 8.86 11.43
CA GLU A 200 -3.00 8.42 11.72
C GLU A 200 -3.95 9.40 11.03
N ILE A 201 -4.86 8.90 10.20
CA ILE A 201 -5.82 9.69 9.44
C ILE A 201 -7.21 9.43 9.98
N GLY A 202 -7.97 10.50 10.26
CA GLY A 202 -9.35 10.46 10.74
C GLY A 202 -10.40 10.16 9.65
N SER A 203 -10.10 9.23 8.74
CA SER A 203 -11.03 8.74 7.72
C SER A 203 -10.97 7.21 7.61
N ASN A 204 -12.04 6.61 7.08
CA ASN A 204 -12.05 5.22 6.67
C ASN A 204 -10.95 4.98 5.62
N TRP A 205 -10.37 3.78 5.65
CA TRP A 205 -9.29 3.39 4.76
C TRP A 205 -9.69 3.41 3.28
N LYS A 206 -10.94 3.04 2.94
CA LYS A 206 -11.44 3.03 1.56
C LYS A 206 -11.52 4.43 0.98
N LEU A 207 -12.08 5.39 1.73
CA LEU A 207 -12.13 6.80 1.33
C LEU A 207 -10.75 7.40 1.09
N PHE A 208 -9.73 6.88 1.76
CA PHE A 208 -8.37 7.33 1.56
C PHE A 208 -7.72 6.68 0.34
N ILE A 209 -8.03 5.42 0.03
CA ILE A 209 -7.69 4.80 -1.26
C ILE A 209 -8.39 5.53 -2.41
N ASP A 210 -9.65 5.93 -2.25
CA ASP A 210 -10.40 6.66 -3.28
C ASP A 210 -9.58 7.82 -3.86
N ALA A 211 -8.98 8.66 -3.00
CA ALA A 211 -8.17 9.80 -3.42
C ALA A 211 -6.86 9.45 -4.16
N PHE A 212 -6.40 8.20 -4.13
CA PHE A 212 -5.25 7.74 -4.93
C PHE A 212 -5.66 6.82 -6.10
N ALA A 213 -6.92 6.42 -6.14
CA ALA A 213 -7.53 5.64 -7.21
C ALA A 213 -8.16 6.53 -8.32
N GLU A 214 -8.20 7.85 -8.10
CA GLU A 214 -8.54 8.88 -9.10
C GLU A 214 -7.59 10.08 -9.02
N PHE A 215 -7.61 10.93 -10.05
CA PHE A 215 -6.89 12.21 -10.06
C PHE A 215 -7.78 13.38 -10.54
N TYR A 216 -9.10 13.22 -10.46
CA TYR A 216 -10.09 14.24 -10.75
C TYR A 216 -9.96 15.44 -9.80
N HIS A 217 -9.65 15.22 -8.52
CA HIS A 217 -9.44 16.31 -7.57
C HIS A 217 -8.13 17.09 -7.80
N ALA A 218 -7.12 16.47 -8.42
CA ALA A 218 -5.75 16.97 -8.43
C ALA A 218 -5.58 18.38 -9.02
N PRO A 219 -6.25 18.76 -10.15
CA PRO A 219 -6.16 20.11 -10.70
C PRO A 219 -6.70 21.21 -9.78
N VAL A 220 -7.58 20.86 -8.84
CA VAL A 220 -8.23 21.81 -7.92
C VAL A 220 -7.52 21.82 -6.58
N LEU A 221 -7.44 20.66 -5.91
CA LEU A 221 -6.91 20.56 -4.56
C LEU A 221 -5.43 20.97 -4.52
N HIS A 222 -4.64 20.48 -5.48
CA HIS A 222 -3.20 20.69 -5.53
C HIS A 222 -2.78 21.93 -6.33
N MET A 223 -3.71 22.82 -6.69
CA MET A 223 -3.41 23.98 -7.54
C MET A 223 -2.26 24.86 -7.01
N LYS A 224 -2.11 24.95 -5.67
CA LYS A 224 -1.04 25.73 -5.02
C LYS A 224 0.35 25.10 -5.12
N GLN A 225 0.41 23.87 -5.63
CA GLN A 225 1.65 23.15 -5.82
C GLN A 225 2.27 23.38 -7.19
N ALA A 226 1.54 23.99 -8.12
CA ALA A 226 2.07 24.52 -9.37
C ALA A 226 2.23 26.06 -9.28
N VAL A 227 2.99 26.64 -10.22
CA VAL A 227 2.95 28.10 -10.41
C VAL A 227 1.59 28.50 -11.00
N LYS A 228 1.16 29.74 -10.74
CA LYS A 228 -0.21 30.20 -11.07
C LYS A 228 -0.63 29.88 -12.51
N ASP A 229 0.18 30.22 -13.50
CA ASP A 229 -0.19 30.04 -14.90
C ASP A 229 -0.37 28.56 -15.28
N GLU A 230 0.43 27.66 -14.68
CA GLU A 230 0.27 26.21 -14.88
C GLU A 230 -0.94 25.67 -14.12
N ALA A 231 -1.21 26.18 -12.91
CA ALA A 231 -2.39 25.83 -12.13
C ALA A 231 -3.68 26.22 -12.87
N ASP A 232 -3.76 27.44 -13.39
CA ASP A 232 -4.90 27.94 -14.17
C ASP A 232 -5.10 27.09 -15.44
N LYS A 233 -4.02 26.66 -16.09
CA LYS A 233 -4.08 25.75 -17.25
C LYS A 233 -4.60 24.37 -16.85
N LEU A 234 -4.06 23.76 -15.79
CA LEU A 234 -4.48 22.44 -15.32
C LEU A 234 -5.96 22.44 -14.90
N PHE A 235 -6.41 23.49 -14.21
CA PHE A 235 -7.81 23.64 -13.83
C PHE A 235 -8.76 23.62 -15.04
N ASN A 236 -8.39 24.30 -16.13
CA ASN A 236 -9.22 24.35 -17.34
C ASN A 236 -9.20 23.05 -18.16
N VAL A 237 -8.10 22.30 -18.11
CA VAL A 237 -7.98 21.00 -18.78
C VAL A 237 -8.67 19.90 -17.98
N GLY A 238 -8.61 19.97 -16.65
CA GLY A 238 -9.06 18.90 -15.77
C GLY A 238 -8.15 17.67 -15.85
N TYR A 239 -8.71 16.52 -15.51
CA TYR A 239 -8.02 15.22 -15.58
C TYR A 239 -8.80 14.25 -16.46
N GLU A 240 -8.06 13.51 -17.29
CA GLU A 240 -8.51 12.32 -17.99
C GLU A 240 -7.42 11.24 -17.92
N ALA A 241 -7.77 10.05 -17.47
CA ALA A 241 -6.87 8.91 -17.40
C ALA A 241 -6.45 8.44 -18.81
N LEU A 242 -5.21 7.95 -18.91
CA LEU A 242 -4.71 7.32 -20.12
C LEU A 242 -5.23 5.90 -20.26
N HIS A 243 -5.42 5.20 -19.13
CA HIS A 243 -5.85 3.82 -19.11
C HIS A 243 -6.42 3.45 -17.74
N TYR A 244 -7.40 2.54 -17.72
CA TYR A 244 -7.82 1.80 -16.53
C TYR A 244 -7.80 0.31 -16.85
N GLU A 245 -7.29 -0.48 -15.92
CA GLU A 245 -7.31 -1.95 -16.00
C GLU A 245 -7.81 -2.52 -14.68
N ILE A 246 -8.76 -3.45 -14.74
CA ILE A 246 -9.35 -4.11 -13.56
C ILE A 246 -9.05 -5.61 -13.64
N HIS A 247 -8.39 -6.12 -12.60
CA HIS A 247 -8.04 -7.53 -12.40
C HIS A 247 -8.52 -7.95 -11.01
N PRO A 248 -9.81 -8.24 -10.82
CA PRO A 248 -10.38 -8.39 -9.48
C PRO A 248 -9.58 -9.38 -8.62
N PRO A 249 -9.20 -9.01 -7.38
CA PRO A 249 -9.63 -7.82 -6.66
C PRO A 249 -8.81 -6.54 -6.93
N HIS A 250 -7.77 -6.63 -7.75
CA HIS A 250 -6.82 -5.56 -8.04
C HIS A 250 -7.29 -4.65 -9.17
N SER A 251 -6.68 -3.47 -9.27
CA SER A 251 -6.93 -2.52 -10.35
C SER A 251 -5.78 -1.56 -10.52
N MET A 252 -5.67 -0.92 -11.68
CA MET A 252 -4.71 0.15 -11.90
C MET A 252 -5.26 1.28 -12.75
N ILE A 253 -4.65 2.45 -12.58
CA ILE A 253 -4.87 3.63 -13.39
C ILE A 253 -3.53 4.12 -13.96
N SER A 254 -3.53 4.40 -15.26
CA SER A 254 -2.39 5.03 -15.94
C SER A 254 -2.67 6.52 -16.12
N SER A 255 -1.77 7.34 -15.61
CA SER A 255 -1.90 8.80 -15.58
C SER A 255 -0.88 9.46 -16.49
N TRP A 256 -1.32 10.52 -17.17
CA TRP A 256 -0.40 11.43 -17.81
C TRP A 256 0.27 12.31 -16.75
N GLY A 257 1.49 12.74 -17.06
CA GLY A 257 2.24 13.63 -16.18
C GLY A 257 2.68 14.89 -16.89
N GLY A 258 2.85 15.97 -16.14
CA GLY A 258 3.72 17.06 -16.55
C GLY A 258 5.08 16.44 -16.90
N MET A 259 5.53 16.61 -18.14
CA MET A 259 6.73 15.96 -18.65
C MET A 259 7.87 16.13 -17.64
N SER A 260 8.53 15.04 -17.26
CA SER A 260 9.78 15.07 -16.50
C SER A 260 10.89 14.62 -17.45
N PRO A 261 11.90 15.49 -17.75
CA PRO A 261 12.02 16.89 -17.34
C PRO A 261 10.95 17.81 -18.00
N PRO A 262 10.55 18.91 -17.34
CA PRO A 262 9.63 19.89 -17.91
C PRO A 262 10.24 20.58 -19.12
N LYS A 263 9.48 20.70 -20.21
CA LYS A 263 9.92 21.37 -21.45
C LYS A 263 10.05 22.88 -21.29
N ASP A 264 9.17 23.46 -20.48
CA ASP A 264 9.19 24.87 -20.14
C ASP A 264 9.52 25.00 -18.65
N LEU A 265 10.64 25.63 -18.32
CA LEU A 265 11.04 25.80 -16.92
C LEU A 265 10.22 26.87 -16.21
N THR A 266 9.49 27.73 -16.92
CA THR A 266 8.69 28.79 -16.29
C THR A 266 7.51 28.22 -15.49
N ILE A 267 7.07 27.00 -15.82
CA ILE A 267 5.91 26.32 -15.21
C ILE A 267 6.23 25.59 -13.89
N VAL A 268 7.50 25.56 -13.47
CA VAL A 268 7.95 24.91 -12.23
C VAL A 268 8.49 25.91 -11.23
N LYS A 269 8.44 25.58 -9.94
CA LYS A 269 8.92 26.44 -8.85
C LYS A 269 10.43 26.66 -8.95
N PRO A 270 10.97 27.80 -8.46
CA PRO A 270 12.42 28.06 -8.52
C PRO A 270 13.28 26.96 -7.92
N ILE A 271 12.86 26.36 -6.79
CA ILE A 271 13.59 25.27 -6.14
C ILE A 271 13.63 24.00 -6.99
N GLU A 272 12.56 23.71 -7.72
CA GLU A 272 12.45 22.56 -8.63
C GLU A 272 13.43 22.71 -9.80
N ARG A 273 13.62 23.94 -10.31
CA ARG A 273 14.62 24.25 -11.35
C ARG A 273 16.04 24.02 -10.88
N VAL A 274 16.35 24.49 -9.66
CA VAL A 274 17.70 24.41 -9.08
C VAL A 274 18.08 22.96 -8.80
N LEU A 275 17.19 22.23 -8.13
CA LEU A 275 17.44 20.84 -7.75
C LEU A 275 17.20 19.88 -8.92
N ARG A 276 16.36 20.23 -9.89
CA ARG A 276 15.90 19.35 -10.98
C ARG A 276 15.12 18.15 -10.44
N SER A 277 14.11 18.46 -9.63
CA SER A 277 13.21 17.51 -8.98
C SER A 277 11.89 18.23 -8.64
N GLY A 278 10.83 17.50 -8.33
CA GLY A 278 9.52 18.04 -7.94
C GLY A 278 8.51 16.93 -7.65
N LEU A 279 7.22 17.18 -7.90
CA LEU A 279 6.15 16.18 -7.67
C LEU A 279 6.40 14.84 -8.36
N PHE A 280 6.79 14.88 -9.63
CA PHE A 280 7.08 13.69 -10.44
C PHE A 280 8.45 13.05 -10.09
N GLY A 281 9.08 13.50 -9.00
CA GLY A 281 10.40 13.09 -8.54
C GLY A 281 11.57 13.77 -9.24
N PRO A 282 12.79 13.22 -9.08
CA PRO A 282 13.97 13.66 -9.80
C PRO A 282 13.74 13.64 -11.32
N TRP A 283 14.25 14.65 -12.04
CA TRP A 283 14.01 14.75 -13.48
C TRP A 283 14.84 13.81 -14.34
N GLU A 284 15.97 13.36 -13.80
CA GLU A 284 16.82 12.37 -14.43
C GLU A 284 16.44 10.98 -13.91
N ALA A 285 16.23 10.05 -14.83
CA ALA A 285 16.12 8.65 -14.49
C ALA A 285 17.42 8.14 -13.86
N PRO A 286 17.35 7.21 -12.89
CA PRO A 286 18.53 6.59 -12.35
C PRO A 286 19.19 5.70 -13.42
N ASP A 287 20.51 5.56 -13.30
CA ASP A 287 21.32 4.69 -14.16
C ASP A 287 21.14 3.23 -13.71
N ILE A 288 20.07 2.59 -14.19
CA ILE A 288 19.73 1.18 -13.94
C ILE A 288 19.62 0.47 -15.29
N GLU A 289 20.33 -0.64 -15.43
CA GLU A 289 20.27 -1.48 -16.62
C GLU A 289 18.85 -1.99 -16.85
N GLY A 290 18.33 -1.81 -18.07
CA GLY A 290 17.01 -2.31 -18.47
C GLY A 290 15.82 -1.45 -18.04
N LEU A 291 16.01 -0.33 -17.33
CA LEU A 291 14.93 0.55 -16.90
C LEU A 291 14.15 1.18 -18.07
N ASP A 292 14.80 1.34 -19.23
CA ASP A 292 14.14 1.79 -20.48
C ASP A 292 13.18 0.72 -21.07
N ASN A 293 13.35 -0.55 -20.70
CA ASN A 293 12.52 -1.67 -21.14
C ASN A 293 11.42 -1.94 -20.11
N LEU A 294 10.39 -1.09 -20.12
CA LEU A 294 9.28 -1.20 -19.19
C LEU A 294 8.55 -2.55 -19.32
N PRO A 295 8.31 -3.27 -18.20
CA PRO A 295 7.40 -4.40 -18.13
C PRO A 295 6.06 -4.14 -18.84
N THR A 296 5.37 -5.21 -19.25
CA THR A 296 4.16 -5.09 -20.08
C THR A 296 2.98 -4.46 -19.36
N GLY A 297 2.91 -4.61 -18.04
CA GLY A 297 1.91 -3.97 -17.19
C GLY A 297 2.16 -2.48 -16.94
N LEU A 298 3.37 -1.97 -17.26
CA LEU A 298 3.68 -0.54 -17.15
C LEU A 298 3.41 0.20 -18.46
N ASN A 299 2.75 1.34 -18.33
CA ASN A 299 2.24 2.16 -19.43
C ASN A 299 1.55 1.26 -20.47
N PRO A 300 0.47 0.56 -20.10
CA PRO A 300 -0.15 -0.45 -20.98
C PRO A 300 -0.62 0.14 -22.31
N GLY A 301 -1.09 1.40 -22.30
CA GLY A 301 -1.42 2.16 -23.51
C GLY A 301 -0.22 2.64 -24.33
N ARG A 302 1.02 2.38 -23.88
CA ARG A 302 2.30 2.86 -24.44
C ARG A 302 2.26 4.33 -24.84
N HIS A 303 1.58 5.13 -24.03
CA HIS A 303 1.25 6.49 -24.37
C HIS A 303 2.43 7.42 -24.09
N ARG A 304 2.76 8.30 -25.04
CA ARG A 304 3.92 9.21 -24.94
C ARG A 304 3.87 10.19 -23.76
N ALA A 305 2.66 10.55 -23.33
CA ALA A 305 2.43 11.49 -22.23
C ALA A 305 2.35 10.80 -20.86
N TRP A 306 2.58 9.48 -20.80
CA TRP A 306 2.63 8.73 -19.56
C TRP A 306 3.53 9.39 -18.53
N GLY A 307 3.05 9.48 -17.29
CA GLY A 307 3.73 10.09 -16.16
C GLY A 307 3.89 9.13 -14.99
N ASN A 308 2.86 8.36 -14.68
CA ASN A 308 2.91 7.29 -13.69
C ASN A 308 1.79 6.26 -13.95
N ASP A 309 1.96 5.10 -13.34
CA ASP A 309 0.89 4.13 -13.13
C ASP A 309 0.72 3.89 -11.62
N SER A 310 -0.53 3.82 -11.14
CA SER A 310 -0.88 3.44 -9.77
C SER A 310 -1.56 2.07 -9.78
N PHE A 311 -0.98 1.11 -9.07
CA PHE A 311 -1.45 -0.27 -8.97
C PHE A 311 -1.99 -0.56 -7.57
N GLU A 312 -3.29 -0.85 -7.48
CA GLU A 312 -3.97 -1.09 -6.22
C GLU A 312 -4.01 -2.59 -5.97
N PHE A 313 -3.04 -3.06 -5.18
CA PHE A 313 -3.00 -4.42 -4.65
C PHE A 313 -3.90 -4.51 -3.43
N PHE A 314 -5.18 -4.79 -3.69
CA PHE A 314 -6.17 -5.01 -2.65
C PHE A 314 -5.70 -5.98 -1.54
N PRO A 315 -5.98 -5.70 -0.26
CA PRO A 315 -6.69 -4.52 0.23
C PRO A 315 -5.78 -3.33 0.60
N ASN A 316 -4.51 -3.59 0.92
CA ASN A 316 -3.76 -2.67 1.78
C ASN A 316 -2.52 -2.04 1.12
N MET A 317 -2.26 -2.26 -0.17
CA MET A 317 -1.07 -1.75 -0.83
C MET A 317 -1.40 -1.08 -2.16
N THR A 318 -0.90 0.13 -2.31
CA THR A 318 -0.87 0.86 -3.58
C THR A 318 0.58 1.03 -4.00
N LEU A 319 0.91 0.70 -5.25
CA LEU A 319 2.25 0.83 -5.81
C LEU A 319 2.22 1.84 -6.97
N LEU A 320 2.92 2.97 -6.81
CA LEU A 320 3.03 3.96 -7.88
C LEU A 320 4.40 3.87 -8.51
N ILE A 321 4.45 3.61 -9.81
CA ILE A 321 5.69 3.62 -10.59
C ILE A 321 5.68 4.85 -11.49
N TRP A 322 6.67 5.71 -11.29
CA TRP A 322 6.78 6.98 -11.99
C TRP A 322 7.70 6.86 -13.19
N LYS A 323 7.39 7.60 -14.26
CA LYS A 323 8.19 7.62 -15.48
C LYS A 323 9.69 7.88 -15.27
N PRO A 324 10.13 8.74 -14.33
CA PRO A 324 11.56 8.90 -14.06
C PRO A 324 12.21 7.69 -13.37
N GLY A 325 11.51 6.56 -13.21
CA GLY A 325 12.12 5.32 -12.76
C GLY A 325 12.34 5.24 -11.26
N TRP A 326 11.49 5.90 -10.47
CA TRP A 326 11.37 5.70 -9.03
C TRP A 326 9.96 5.20 -8.73
N TYR A 327 9.76 4.60 -7.56
CA TYR A 327 8.44 4.17 -7.14
C TYR A 327 8.16 4.58 -5.70
N LEU A 328 6.89 4.56 -5.34
CA LEU A 328 6.48 4.65 -3.95
C LEU A 328 5.42 3.60 -3.67
N THR A 329 5.21 3.32 -2.39
CA THR A 329 4.07 2.53 -1.94
C THR A 329 3.28 3.27 -0.90
N TYR A 330 1.97 3.05 -0.91
CA TYR A 330 1.10 3.36 0.21
C TYR A 330 0.62 2.10 0.88
N HIS A 331 0.46 2.18 2.20
CA HIS A 331 -0.16 1.14 2.99
C HIS A 331 -1.25 1.72 3.88
N TYR A 332 -2.38 1.03 3.90
CA TYR A 332 -3.59 1.44 4.63
C TYR A 332 -3.90 0.39 5.70
N TRP A 333 -3.79 0.79 6.96
CA TRP A 333 -4.00 -0.10 8.11
C TRP A 333 -5.19 0.39 8.93
N PRO A 334 -6.39 -0.17 8.73
CA PRO A 334 -7.56 0.26 9.49
C PRO A 334 -7.35 0.07 10.99
N THR A 335 -7.75 1.07 11.76
CA THR A 335 -7.72 1.02 13.23
C THR A 335 -9.10 1.25 13.83
N ALA A 336 -10.03 1.82 13.06
CA ALA A 336 -11.46 1.88 13.36
C ALA A 336 -12.27 2.07 12.06
N VAL A 337 -13.60 2.08 12.16
CA VAL A 337 -14.51 2.38 11.04
C VAL A 337 -14.21 3.73 10.36
N ASP A 338 -13.69 4.70 11.10
CA ASP A 338 -13.48 6.08 10.67
C ASP A 338 -12.02 6.53 10.82
N LYS A 339 -11.10 5.56 10.93
CA LYS A 339 -9.69 5.84 11.18
C LYS A 339 -8.79 4.75 10.63
N HIS A 340 -7.65 5.15 10.09
CA HIS A 340 -6.60 4.23 9.71
C HIS A 340 -5.23 4.84 9.94
N LEU A 341 -4.22 3.98 10.01
CA LEU A 341 -2.84 4.37 9.90
C LEU A 341 -2.41 4.29 8.43
N PHE A 342 -1.91 5.40 7.91
CA PHE A 342 -1.32 5.51 6.58
C PHE A 342 0.19 5.48 6.66
N GLU A 343 0.83 4.67 5.81
CA GLU A 343 2.28 4.65 5.63
C GLU A 343 2.61 4.86 4.16
N ALA A 344 3.45 5.86 3.87
CA ALA A 344 3.96 6.11 2.53
C ALA A 344 5.47 5.92 2.50
N ASN A 345 5.97 5.11 1.57
CA ASN A 345 7.39 4.83 1.41
C ASN A 345 7.82 5.21 -0.01
N LEU A 346 8.76 6.13 -0.15
CA LEU A 346 9.31 6.55 -1.44
C LEU A 346 10.68 5.93 -1.63
N TYR A 347 10.84 5.21 -2.73
CA TYR A 347 12.02 4.39 -3.02
C TYR A 347 12.83 4.99 -4.15
N PHE A 348 14.10 5.26 -3.86
CA PHE A 348 15.06 5.79 -4.81
C PHE A 348 16.33 4.93 -4.83
N VAL A 349 17.07 5.00 -5.95
CA VAL A 349 18.45 4.51 -5.97
C VAL A 349 19.28 5.31 -4.96
N PRO A 350 20.15 4.66 -4.16
CA PRO A 350 21.01 5.35 -3.20
C PRO A 350 21.79 6.51 -3.82
N ALA A 351 21.65 7.70 -3.22
CA ALA A 351 22.34 8.90 -3.68
C ALA A 351 23.86 8.76 -3.50
N LYS A 352 24.61 9.06 -4.55
CA LYS A 352 26.09 9.08 -4.57
C LYS A 352 26.65 10.46 -4.24
N THR A 353 25.82 11.50 -4.37
CA THR A 353 26.21 12.89 -4.14
C THR A 353 25.19 13.63 -3.28
N ALA A 354 25.62 14.68 -2.59
CA ALA A 354 24.71 15.56 -1.83
C ALA A 354 23.62 16.17 -2.74
N ARG A 355 23.94 16.43 -4.00
CA ARG A 355 22.97 16.95 -4.97
C ARG A 355 21.88 15.93 -5.30
N GLU A 356 22.23 14.67 -5.51
CA GLU A 356 21.26 13.59 -5.70
C GLU A 356 20.38 13.40 -4.46
N ARG A 357 20.99 13.46 -3.27
CA ARG A 357 20.23 13.39 -2.02
C ARG A 357 19.20 14.51 -1.91
N LEU A 358 19.60 15.75 -2.18
CA LEU A 358 18.69 16.91 -2.16
C LEU A 358 17.55 16.80 -3.20
N LYS A 359 17.79 16.16 -4.36
CA LYS A 359 16.71 15.88 -5.33
C LYS A 359 15.65 14.96 -4.77
N GLN A 360 16.08 13.87 -4.13
CA GLN A 360 15.18 12.89 -3.51
C GLN A 360 14.42 13.52 -2.33
N GLU A 361 15.11 14.30 -1.51
CA GLU A 361 14.50 15.04 -0.39
C GLU A 361 13.44 16.04 -0.86
N LEU A 362 13.69 16.77 -1.97
CA LEU A 362 12.67 17.65 -2.54
C LEU A 362 11.43 16.84 -2.97
N ALA A 363 11.61 15.71 -3.66
CA ALA A 363 10.50 14.86 -4.07
C ALA A 363 9.71 14.35 -2.85
N ALA A 364 10.39 13.88 -1.81
CA ALA A 364 9.77 13.39 -0.58
C ALA A 364 8.99 14.48 0.17
N VAL A 365 9.57 15.67 0.32
CA VAL A 365 8.89 16.80 0.95
C VAL A 365 7.70 17.26 0.12
N THR A 366 7.84 17.33 -1.21
CA THR A 366 6.72 17.66 -2.11
C THR A 366 5.59 16.66 -1.97
N PHE A 367 5.87 15.35 -2.03
CA PHE A 367 4.87 14.31 -1.81
C PHE A 367 4.10 14.51 -0.49
N LYS A 368 4.82 14.74 0.62
CA LYS A 368 4.21 14.94 1.93
C LYS A 368 3.23 16.12 1.94
N GLU A 369 3.51 17.21 1.22
CA GLU A 369 2.57 18.34 1.09
C GLU A 369 1.29 17.98 0.33
N TYR A 370 1.34 17.07 -0.64
CA TYR A 370 0.15 16.58 -1.35
C TYR A 370 -0.68 15.69 -0.43
N ALA A 371 -0.05 14.68 0.17
CA ALA A 371 -0.72 13.75 1.08
C ALA A 371 -1.43 14.45 2.26
N LEU A 372 -0.87 15.56 2.76
CA LEU A 372 -1.52 16.37 3.81
C LEU A 372 -2.79 17.09 3.32
N GLN A 373 -2.84 17.52 2.06
CA GLN A 373 -4.04 18.13 1.47
C GLN A 373 -5.15 17.09 1.30
N ASP A 374 -4.78 15.89 0.84
CA ASP A 374 -5.71 14.77 0.67
C ASP A 374 -6.30 14.35 2.02
N GLY A 375 -5.44 14.09 3.01
CA GLY A 375 -5.88 13.70 4.35
C GLY A 375 -6.81 14.72 5.01
N ASN A 376 -6.51 16.02 4.90
CA ASN A 376 -7.38 17.05 5.47
C ASN A 376 -8.79 17.02 4.84
N THR A 377 -8.86 16.90 3.51
CA THR A 377 -10.13 16.88 2.78
C THR A 377 -10.94 15.64 3.13
N LEU A 378 -10.29 14.49 3.25
CA LEU A 378 -10.95 13.22 3.54
C LEU A 378 -11.44 13.08 4.98
N GLU A 379 -10.76 13.69 5.95
CA GLU A 379 -11.30 13.82 7.30
C GLU A 379 -12.59 14.65 7.29
N ALA A 380 -12.64 15.75 6.53
CA ALA A 380 -13.87 16.51 6.36
C ALA A 380 -14.96 15.68 5.68
N THR A 381 -14.65 14.94 4.62
CA THR A 381 -15.58 14.01 3.96
C THR A 381 -16.15 12.99 4.96
N GLN A 382 -15.29 12.35 5.77
CA GLN A 382 -15.71 11.38 6.79
C GLN A 382 -16.71 11.99 7.78
N THR A 383 -16.49 13.23 8.23
CA THR A 383 -17.41 13.89 9.17
C THR A 383 -18.80 14.10 8.58
N MET A 384 -18.88 14.44 7.29
CA MET A 384 -20.15 14.68 6.63
C MET A 384 -20.86 13.40 6.19
N LEU A 385 -20.14 12.37 5.77
CA LEU A 385 -20.73 11.05 5.47
C LEU A 385 -21.44 10.47 6.70
N LYS A 386 -20.86 10.60 7.90
CA LYS A 386 -21.48 10.14 9.16
C LYS A 386 -22.84 10.76 9.45
N SER A 387 -23.11 11.96 8.92
CA SER A 387 -24.39 12.65 9.13
C SER A 387 -25.58 11.94 8.46
N ARG A 388 -25.31 11.13 7.42
CA ARG A 388 -26.34 10.46 6.59
C ARG A 388 -27.41 11.40 6.01
N VAL A 389 -27.14 12.71 5.97
CA VAL A 389 -28.06 13.69 5.37
C VAL A 389 -28.14 13.51 3.85
N VAL A 390 -27.03 13.05 3.25
CA VAL A 390 -26.94 12.63 1.84
C VAL A 390 -26.34 11.22 1.84
N THR A 391 -26.97 10.31 1.10
CA THR A 391 -26.58 8.90 1.04
C THR A 391 -26.31 8.41 -0.38
N GLU A 392 -26.54 9.27 -1.38
CA GLU A 392 -26.37 8.95 -2.80
C GLU A 392 -25.42 9.97 -3.42
N PHE A 393 -24.30 9.48 -3.95
CA PHE A 393 -23.23 10.30 -4.48
C PHE A 393 -22.96 9.92 -5.94
N PRO A 394 -23.12 10.86 -6.90
CA PRO A 394 -22.76 10.59 -8.28
C PRO A 394 -21.23 10.55 -8.42
N LEU A 395 -20.72 9.53 -9.10
CA LEU A 395 -19.32 9.44 -9.51
C LEU A 395 -19.22 9.60 -11.03
N CYS A 396 -18.22 10.35 -11.49
CA CYS A 396 -17.91 10.58 -12.88
C CYS A 396 -17.09 9.43 -13.50
N ASP A 397 -16.83 9.52 -14.80
CA ASP A 397 -16.07 8.51 -15.56
C ASP A 397 -14.59 8.39 -15.15
N GLN A 398 -14.07 9.37 -14.40
CA GLN A 398 -12.69 9.34 -13.88
C GLN A 398 -12.60 8.73 -12.47
N GLU A 399 -13.72 8.26 -11.93
CA GLU A 399 -13.83 7.69 -10.59
C GLU A 399 -14.22 6.20 -10.67
N LEU A 400 -13.83 5.54 -11.77
CA LEU A 400 -14.13 4.13 -12.04
C LEU A 400 -13.62 3.21 -10.92
N LEU A 401 -12.39 3.43 -10.47
CA LEU A 401 -11.75 2.55 -9.50
C LEU A 401 -12.37 2.65 -8.10
N LEU A 402 -13.05 3.76 -7.78
CA LEU A 402 -13.81 3.89 -6.54
C LEU A 402 -15.00 2.91 -6.57
N ARG A 403 -15.72 2.85 -7.71
CA ARG A 403 -16.80 1.86 -7.90
C ARG A 403 -16.28 0.43 -7.74
N HIS A 404 -15.13 0.14 -8.35
CA HIS A 404 -14.47 -1.16 -8.25
C HIS A 404 -14.09 -1.52 -6.80
N LEU A 405 -13.45 -0.60 -6.07
CA LEU A 405 -13.04 -0.83 -4.68
C LEU A 405 -14.24 -1.16 -3.78
N HIS A 406 -15.25 -0.31 -3.79
CA HIS A 406 -16.44 -0.47 -2.95
C HIS A 406 -17.24 -1.72 -3.32
N LYS A 407 -17.36 -2.03 -4.62
CA LYS A 407 -17.97 -3.29 -5.06
C LYS A 407 -17.16 -4.50 -4.59
N THR A 408 -15.83 -4.47 -4.75
CA THR A 408 -14.93 -5.57 -4.34
C THR A 408 -15.09 -5.86 -2.85
N VAL A 409 -15.06 -4.82 -2.02
CA VAL A 409 -15.29 -4.94 -0.57
C VAL A 409 -16.66 -5.57 -0.28
N ALA A 410 -17.71 -5.12 -0.95
CA ALA A 410 -19.04 -5.68 -0.80
C ALA A 410 -19.13 -7.15 -1.19
N ASP A 411 -18.46 -7.55 -2.27
CA ASP A 411 -18.43 -8.94 -2.71
C ASP A 411 -17.73 -9.83 -1.66
N TYR A 412 -16.56 -9.42 -1.13
CA TYR A 412 -15.85 -10.16 -0.07
C TYR A 412 -16.70 -10.32 1.21
N VAL A 413 -17.31 -9.23 1.68
CA VAL A 413 -18.16 -9.25 2.88
C VAL A 413 -19.37 -10.15 2.67
N LYS A 414 -20.00 -10.07 1.49
CA LYS A 414 -21.14 -10.91 1.13
C LYS A 414 -20.76 -12.39 1.05
N GLU A 415 -19.69 -12.74 0.34
CA GLU A 415 -19.21 -14.13 0.22
C GLU A 415 -18.89 -14.74 1.58
N HIS A 416 -18.25 -13.97 2.46
CA HIS A 416 -17.96 -14.42 3.82
C HIS A 416 -19.23 -14.65 4.64
N THR A 417 -20.19 -13.72 4.56
CA THR A 417 -21.47 -13.81 5.27
C THR A 417 -22.30 -15.00 4.78
N ASP A 418 -22.34 -15.23 3.45
CA ASP A 418 -23.07 -16.33 2.83
C ASP A 418 -22.44 -17.70 3.21
N ALA A 419 -21.12 -17.77 3.35
CA ALA A 419 -20.42 -19.00 3.76
C ALA A 419 -20.56 -19.33 5.26
N ALA A 420 -20.96 -18.37 6.10
CA ALA A 420 -21.15 -18.54 7.54
C ALA A 420 -22.57 -19.01 7.92
N GLN A 421 -23.51 -18.99 6.98
CA GLN A 421 -24.88 -19.50 7.11
C GLN A 421 -24.96 -20.96 6.67
#